data_AF-A0A240EJ06-F1
#
_entry.id   AF-A0A240EJ06-F1
#
_cell.length_a   1.000
_cell.length_b   1.000
_cell.length_c   1.000
_cell.angle_alpha   90.00
_cell.angle_beta   90.00
_cell.angle_gamma   90.00
#
_symmetry.space_group_name_H-M   'P 1'
#
loop_
_entity.id
_entity.type
_entity.pdbx_description
1 polymer ?
#
loop_
_entity_poly.entity_id
_entity_poly.type
_entity_poly.pdbx_seq_one_letter_code
_entity_poly.pdbx_strand_id
1 'polypeptide(L)' 'MLTNLDEVYEVLSCLPDPVFILSETGEYIDLLGGTDSQSYHDGKVLIGQSLHAVLEQDKADWFIENNHYCVRQ' A
#
# COMPACT_ATOMS: atom_id res chain seq x y z
N MET A 1 -3.71 21.83 0.25
CA MET A 1 -4.59 20.76 0.73
C MET A 1 -4.98 19.98 -0.51
N LEU A 2 -4.56 18.73 -0.62
CA LEU A 2 -4.95 17.87 -1.74
C LEU A 2 -6.45 17.58 -1.54
N THR A 3 -7.28 18.03 -2.46
CA THR A 3 -8.75 17.98 -2.29
C THR A 3 -9.42 17.01 -3.24
N ASN A 4 -8.71 16.54 -4.27
CA ASN A 4 -9.17 15.54 -5.20
C ASN A 4 -8.31 14.26 -5.11
N LEU A 5 -8.94 13.10 -5.27
CA LEU A 5 -8.27 11.80 -5.33
C LEU A 5 -7.21 11.78 -6.41
N ASP A 6 -7.49 12.31 -7.60
CA ASP A 6 -6.53 12.30 -8.72
C ASP A 6 -5.21 13.01 -8.36
N GLU A 7 -5.29 14.14 -7.64
CA GLU A 7 -4.09 14.88 -7.18
C GLU A 7 -3.29 14.07 -6.17
N VAL A 8 -3.96 13.32 -5.29
CA VAL A 8 -3.30 12.42 -4.34
C VAL A 8 -2.57 11.31 -5.10
N TYR A 9 -3.22 10.71 -6.10
CA TYR A 9 -2.61 9.68 -6.94
C TYR A 9 -1.38 10.21 -7.69
N GLU A 10 -1.44 11.41 -8.25
CA GLU A 10 -0.30 12.04 -8.92
C GLU A 10 0.88 12.27 -7.97
N VAL A 11 0.61 12.78 -6.77
CA VAL A 11 1.66 13.02 -5.75
C VAL A 11 2.28 11.71 -5.30
N LEU A 12 1.47 10.69 -4.99
CA LEU A 12 1.97 9.38 -4.55
C LEU A 12 2.78 8.68 -5.65
N SER A 13 2.39 8.84 -6.91
CA SER A 13 3.12 8.27 -8.06
C SER A 13 4.52 8.86 -8.25
N CYS A 14 4.77 10.06 -7.71
CA CYS A 14 6.08 10.72 -7.79
C CYS A 14 7.05 10.29 -6.68
N LEU A 15 6.62 9.48 -5.71
CA LEU A 15 7.45 9.13 -4.57
C LEU A 15 8.61 8.19 -4.95
N PRO A 16 9.79 8.34 -4.31
CA PRO A 16 10.91 7.41 -4.51
C PRO A 16 10.59 6.03 -3.93
N ASP A 17 9.89 6.00 -2.79
CA ASP A 17 9.49 4.77 -2.12
C ASP A 17 8.15 4.23 -2.66
N PRO A 18 7.94 2.90 -2.65
CA PRO A 18 6.68 2.29 -3.04
C PRO A 18 5.58 2.54 -2.00
N VAL A 19 4.38 2.83 -2.47
CA VAL A 19 3.17 2.98 -1.65
C VAL A 19 2.15 1.92 -2.06
N PHE A 20 1.84 1.02 -1.14
CA PHE A 20 0.81 -0.01 -1.34
C PHE A 20 -0.57 0.54 -0.97
N ILE A 21 -1.53 0.34 -1.85
CA ILE A 21 -2.94 0.59 -1.58
C ILE A 21 -3.58 -0.73 -1.18
N LEU A 22 -4.16 -0.76 0.02
CA LEU A 22 -4.77 -1.94 0.61
C LEU A 22 -6.28 -1.75 0.76
N SER A 23 -7.05 -2.82 0.58
CA SER A 23 -8.45 -2.86 0.99
C SER A 23 -8.56 -2.89 2.52
N GLU A 24 -9.73 -2.55 3.06
CA GLU A 24 -10.00 -2.68 4.50
C GLU A 24 -9.84 -4.11 5.01
N THR A 25 -10.03 -5.11 4.13
CA THR A 25 -9.88 -6.54 4.44
C THR A 25 -8.45 -7.04 4.20
N GLY A 26 -7.52 -6.17 3.83
CA GLY A 26 -6.10 -6.50 3.69
C GLY A 26 -5.71 -7.07 2.33
N GLU A 27 -6.43 -6.77 1.26
CA GLU A 27 -6.04 -7.14 -0.11
C GLU A 27 -5.18 -6.03 -0.74
N TYR A 28 -4.11 -6.39 -1.44
CA TYR A 28 -3.31 -5.44 -2.22
C TYR A 28 -4.07 -5.02 -3.48
N ILE A 29 -4.57 -3.80 -3.50
CA ILE A 29 -5.37 -3.25 -4.62
C ILE A 29 -4.44 -2.63 -5.67
N ASP A 30 -3.43 -1.87 -5.25
CA ASP A 30 -2.56 -1.15 -6.17
C ASP A 30 -1.19 -0.84 -5.56
N LEU A 31 -0.26 -0.42 -6.40
CA LEU A 31 1.09 0.01 -6.06
C LEU A 31 1.43 1.32 -6.79
N LEU A 32 1.63 2.38 -6.03
CA LEU A 32 2.04 3.70 -6.51
C LEU A 32 3.47 4.03 -6.10
N GLY A 33 4.10 5.00 -6.77
CA GLY A 33 5.46 5.45 -6.45
C GLY A 33 6.52 4.43 -6.86
N GLY A 34 7.57 4.29 -6.05
CA GLY A 34 8.66 3.37 -6.34
C GLY A 34 9.50 3.78 -7.56
N THR A 35 9.63 5.09 -7.80
CA THR A 35 10.40 5.62 -8.93
C THR A 35 11.88 5.28 -8.86
N ASP A 36 12.40 4.95 -7.66
CA ASP A 36 13.74 4.39 -7.48
C ASP A 36 13.74 2.85 -7.63
N SER A 37 13.65 2.38 -8.86
CA SER A 37 13.63 0.95 -9.20
C SER A 37 14.96 0.21 -8.95
N GLN A 38 16.02 0.91 -8.54
CA GLN A 38 17.30 0.27 -8.17
C GLN A 38 17.30 -0.20 -6.71
N SER A 39 16.53 0.45 -5.86
CA SER A 39 16.46 0.16 -4.42
C SER A 39 15.32 -0.80 -4.06
N TYR A 40 14.29 -0.90 -4.92
CA TYR A 40 13.07 -1.68 -4.63
C TYR A 40 12.79 -2.75 -5.69
N HIS A 41 12.40 -3.95 -5.23
CA HIS A 41 11.92 -5.03 -6.09
C HIS A 41 10.55 -4.68 -6.67
N ASP A 42 10.21 -5.27 -7.82
CA ASP A 42 8.91 -5.07 -8.46
C ASP A 42 7.77 -5.62 -7.58
N GLY A 43 7.15 -4.73 -6.81
CA GLY A 43 6.07 -5.05 -5.88
C GLY A 43 4.74 -5.35 -6.57
N LYS A 44 4.64 -5.22 -7.90
CA LYS A 44 3.39 -5.48 -8.65
C LYS A 44 2.91 -6.93 -8.50
N VAL A 45 3.81 -7.85 -8.21
CA VAL A 45 3.48 -9.27 -7.95
C VAL A 45 2.56 -9.45 -6.74
N LEU A 46 2.50 -8.47 -5.85
CA LEU A 46 1.65 -8.51 -4.66
C LEU A 46 0.20 -8.08 -4.96
N ILE A 47 -0.04 -7.36 -6.05
CA ILE A 47 -1.39 -6.89 -6.42
C ILE A 47 -2.32 -8.09 -6.62
N GLY A 48 -3.48 -8.06 -5.97
CA GLY A 48 -4.45 -9.15 -5.95
C GLY A 48 -4.18 -10.24 -4.91
N GLN A 49 -3.07 -10.19 -4.18
CA GLN A 49 -2.84 -11.07 -3.04
C GLN A 49 -3.46 -10.48 -1.75
N SER A 50 -3.77 -11.35 -0.80
CA SER A 50 -4.11 -10.95 0.57
C SER A 50 -2.85 -10.78 1.41
N LEU A 51 -2.87 -9.89 2.40
CA LEU A 51 -1.82 -9.77 3.42
C LEU A 51 -1.46 -11.12 4.04
N HIS A 52 -2.44 -11.99 4.29
CA HIS A 52 -2.21 -13.34 4.84
C HIS A 52 -1.48 -14.28 3.88
N ALA A 53 -1.50 -14.01 2.57
CA ALA A 53 -0.77 -14.80 1.58
C ALA A 53 0.72 -14.41 1.52
N VAL A 54 1.05 -13.20 1.99
CA VAL A 54 2.38 -12.61 1.86
C VAL A 54 3.11 -12.54 3.21
N LEU A 55 2.37 -12.36 4.31
CA LEU A 55 2.88 -12.21 5.66
C LEU A 55 2.48 -13.41 6.54
N GLU A 56 3.20 -13.57 7.65
CA GLU A 56 2.79 -14.48 8.72
C GLU A 56 1.44 -14.05 9.30
N GLN A 57 0.61 -15.04 9.66
CA GLN A 57 -0.77 -14.84 10.06
C GLN A 57 -0.94 -13.79 11.16
N ASP A 58 -0.15 -13.89 12.24
CA ASP A 58 -0.21 -12.95 13.36
C ASP A 58 0.12 -11.49 12.96
N LYS A 59 0.98 -11.30 11.95
CA LYS A 59 1.35 -9.96 11.45
C LYS A 59 0.27 -9.41 10.52
N ALA A 60 -0.31 -10.25 9.68
CA ALA A 60 -1.42 -9.87 8.81
C ALA A 60 -2.65 -9.47 9.64
N ASP A 61 -2.98 -10.26 10.66
CA ASP A 61 -4.07 -9.98 11.59
C ASP A 61 -3.84 -8.66 12.35
N TRP A 62 -2.64 -8.47 12.90
CA TRP A 62 -2.26 -7.20 13.55
C TRP A 62 -2.41 -5.99 12.62
N PHE A 63 -2.03 -6.14 11.35
CA PHE A 63 -2.07 -5.02 10.40
C PHE A 63 -3.52 -4.66 10.03
N ILE A 64 -4.38 -5.65 9.84
CA ILE A 64 -5.81 -5.45 9.53
C ILE A 64 -6.52 -4.83 10.74
N GLU A 65 -6.27 -5.34 11.95
CA GLU A 65 -6.86 -4.80 13.18
C GLU A 65 -6.42 -3.35 13.46
N ASN A 66 -5.16 -3.02 13.16
CA ASN A 66 -4.60 -1.69 13.40
C ASN A 66 -4.65 -0.74 12.21
N ASN A 67 -5.21 -1.16 11.08
CA ASN A 67 -5.33 -0.31 9.89
C ASN A 67 -6.12 0.99 10.19
N HIS A 68 -6.98 0.95 11.21
CA HIS A 68 -7.71 2.11 11.74
C HIS A 68 -6.82 3.20 12.37
N TYR A 69 -5.60 2.90 12.80
CA TYR A 69 -4.69 3.91 13.37
C TYR A 69 -4.08 4.83 12.31
N CYS A 70 -3.95 4.36 11.05
CA CYS A 70 -3.35 5.13 9.97
C CYS A 70 -4.35 6.06 9.27
N VAL A 71 -5.66 5.70 9.24
CA VAL A 71 -6.72 6.45 8.51
C VAL A 71 -7.44 7.49 9.40
N ARG A 72 -7.10 7.61 10.68
CA ARG A 72 -7.74 8.54 11.64
C ARG A 72 -6.82 9.64 12.21
N GLN A 73 -5.62 9.86 11.66
CA GLN A 73 -4.80 11.03 12.01
C GLN A 73 -4.69 12.03 10.87
#